data_AF-A0A098Y1G6-F1
#
_entry.id   AF-A0A098Y1G6-F1
#
_cell.length_a   1.000
_cell.length_b   1.000
_cell.length_c   1.000
_cell.angle_alpha   90.00
_cell.angle_beta   90.00
_cell.angle_gamma   90.00
#
_symmetry.space_group_name_H-M   'P 1'
#
loop_
_entity.id
_entity.type
_entity.pdbx_description
1 polymer ?
#
loop_
_entity_poly.entity_id
_entity_poly.type
_entity_poly.pdbx_seq_one_letter_code
_entity_poly.pdbx_strand_id
1 'polypeptide(L)'
;MRIDLHTHSSVSDGTDSPAALVATAAAAGLDVVALTDHDTTAGWARAEEARPPGLTLVPGMEMSCRYFPAGESPISVHLLAYLFDPLHPAFAAERVRLREERLSRGERIVTALATDGYPIVWAEIVARSEGGVVGRPHVARALVEAGVVDSVDHAFGTLLHHGSPYYAAKADTDVLDGIRLVRAAGGVPVFAHGLATKRGRVVGDDAIAEMAAAGLLGLEVEHPDHTPDQRAYLRALATGLGLIQTGSSDYHGTNKRTAIGACTTDPEQYAALLAAGTGSAVLTD
;
A
#
# COMPACT_ATOMS: atom_id res chain seq x y z
N MET A 1 -19.82 4.57 -13.14
CA MET A 1 -19.13 4.01 -11.97
C MET A 1 -17.68 4.47 -12.01
N ARG A 2 -17.25 5.26 -11.04
CA ARG A 2 -15.88 5.75 -10.87
C ARG A 2 -15.28 5.07 -9.63
N ILE A 3 -14.18 4.35 -9.83
CA ILE A 3 -13.67 3.36 -8.87
C ILE A 3 -12.20 3.65 -8.60
N ASP A 4 -11.82 3.81 -7.32
CA ASP A 4 -10.42 3.92 -6.91
C ASP A 4 -10.10 2.87 -5.84
N LEU A 5 -9.25 1.90 -6.18
CA LEU A 5 -9.00 0.73 -5.33
C LEU A 5 -7.70 0.82 -4.50
N HIS A 6 -7.02 1.97 -4.47
CA HIS A 6 -5.77 2.10 -3.74
C HIS A 6 -5.69 3.47 -3.09
N THR A 7 -6.05 3.54 -1.81
CA THR A 7 -5.99 4.76 -1.03
C THR A 7 -5.54 4.47 0.40
N HIS A 8 -4.84 5.44 0.99
CA HIS A 8 -4.25 5.34 2.32
C HIS A 8 -4.80 6.43 3.23
N SER A 9 -5.03 6.07 4.48
CA SER A 9 -5.48 6.97 5.53
C SER A 9 -4.35 7.26 6.53
N SER A 10 -4.65 8.11 7.51
CA SER A 10 -3.77 8.40 8.64
C SER A 10 -3.52 7.20 9.56
N VAL A 11 -4.19 6.07 9.33
CA VAL A 11 -3.91 4.80 10.03
C VAL A 11 -2.61 4.18 9.54
N SER A 12 -2.16 4.51 8.33
CA SER A 12 -0.79 4.24 7.88
C SER A 12 -0.08 5.55 7.54
N ASP A 13 0.24 5.84 6.28
CA ASP A 13 1.01 7.01 5.87
C ASP A 13 0.25 8.01 4.98
N GLY A 14 -1.08 7.91 4.93
CA GLY A 14 -1.94 9.00 4.48
C GLY A 14 -2.06 10.12 5.51
N THR A 15 -2.68 11.24 5.12
CA THR A 15 -2.95 12.35 6.05
C THR A 15 -4.42 12.47 6.44
N ASP A 16 -5.32 11.99 5.60
CA ASP A 16 -6.76 12.01 5.88
C ASP A 16 -7.10 10.88 6.85
N SER A 17 -7.88 11.18 7.90
CA SER A 17 -8.45 10.11 8.72
C SER A 17 -9.35 9.19 7.88
N PRO A 18 -9.64 7.95 8.29
CA PRO A 18 -10.56 7.08 7.55
C PRO A 18 -11.91 7.76 7.23
N ALA A 19 -12.43 8.59 8.15
CA ALA A 19 -13.64 9.37 7.95
C ALA A 19 -13.47 10.50 6.92
N ALA A 20 -12.35 11.24 6.99
CA ALA A 20 -12.05 12.28 6.02
C ALA A 20 -11.83 11.69 4.62
N LEU A 21 -11.17 10.53 4.52
CA LEU A 21 -10.90 9.84 3.27
C LEU A 21 -12.18 9.47 2.51
N VAL A 22 -13.16 8.87 3.19
CA VAL A 22 -14.45 8.52 2.54
C VAL A 22 -15.25 9.76 2.15
N ALA A 23 -15.16 10.84 2.92
CA ALA A 23 -15.75 12.14 2.55
C ALA A 23 -15.05 12.74 1.31
N THR A 24 -13.72 12.68 1.27
CA THR A 24 -12.89 13.11 0.12
C THR A 24 -13.22 12.30 -1.13
N ALA A 25 -13.39 10.98 -1.00
CA ALA A 25 -13.80 10.10 -2.09
C ALA A 25 -15.19 10.47 -2.66
N ALA A 26 -16.18 10.65 -1.78
CA ALA A 26 -17.53 11.06 -2.18
C ALA A 26 -17.54 12.45 -2.82
N ALA A 27 -16.80 13.43 -2.26
CA ALA A 27 -16.68 14.77 -2.82
C ALA A 27 -16.00 14.78 -4.20
N ALA A 28 -15.10 13.83 -4.45
CA ALA A 28 -14.51 13.61 -5.77
C ALA A 28 -15.49 12.92 -6.75
N GLY A 29 -16.67 12.47 -6.31
CA GLY A 29 -17.62 11.74 -7.14
C GLY A 29 -17.18 10.31 -7.45
N LEU A 30 -16.48 9.66 -6.52
CA LEU A 30 -16.27 8.21 -6.57
C LEU A 30 -17.55 7.48 -6.18
N ASP A 31 -17.86 6.42 -6.91
CA ASP A 31 -18.91 5.45 -6.55
C ASP A 31 -18.35 4.34 -5.66
N VAL A 32 -17.06 4.03 -5.81
CA VAL A 32 -16.35 2.97 -5.07
C VAL A 32 -14.96 3.46 -4.67
N VAL A 33 -14.61 3.25 -3.40
CA VAL A 33 -13.25 3.47 -2.88
C VAL A 33 -12.79 2.27 -2.08
N ALA A 34 -11.51 1.88 -2.19
CA ALA A 34 -10.90 0.91 -1.28
C ALA A 34 -9.98 1.59 -0.27
N LEU A 35 -10.07 1.19 0.99
CA LEU A 35 -9.12 1.57 2.03
C LEU A 35 -8.05 0.49 2.14
N THR A 36 -6.81 0.80 1.78
CA THR A 36 -5.71 -0.16 1.63
C THR A 36 -4.48 0.26 2.42
N ASP A 37 -4.67 0.72 3.66
CA ASP A 37 -3.58 1.11 4.56
C ASP A 37 -2.49 0.02 4.65
N HIS A 38 -1.24 0.46 4.83
CA HIS A 38 -0.11 -0.45 4.90
C HIS A 38 -0.16 -1.42 6.09
N ASP A 39 -0.11 -2.72 5.79
CA ASP A 39 0.00 -3.83 6.77
C ASP A 39 -1.08 -3.83 7.89
N THR A 40 -2.22 -3.15 7.71
CA THR A 40 -3.26 -3.03 8.75
C THR A 40 -4.67 -2.95 8.18
N THR A 41 -5.65 -3.28 9.01
CA THR A 41 -7.09 -3.11 8.72
C THR A 41 -7.77 -2.18 9.73
N ALA A 42 -6.98 -1.50 10.59
CA ALA A 42 -7.51 -0.76 11.73
C ALA A 42 -8.40 0.45 11.35
N GLY A 43 -8.33 0.90 10.09
CA GLY A 43 -9.15 1.99 9.57
C GLY A 43 -10.55 1.58 9.10
N TRP A 44 -10.79 0.28 8.86
CA TRP A 44 -12.01 -0.19 8.18
C TRP A 44 -13.30 0.23 8.91
N ALA A 45 -13.42 -0.06 10.20
CA ALA A 45 -14.63 0.24 10.97
C ALA A 45 -14.94 1.74 11.02
N ARG A 46 -13.89 2.59 11.14
CA ARG A 46 -14.06 4.06 11.16
C ARG A 46 -14.46 4.61 9.79
N ALA A 47 -13.93 4.04 8.70
CA ALA A 47 -14.33 4.40 7.35
C ALA A 47 -15.77 3.97 7.05
N GLU A 48 -16.18 2.79 7.52
CA GLU A 48 -17.55 2.29 7.39
C GLU A 48 -18.55 3.17 8.14
N GLU A 49 -18.28 3.48 9.41
CA GLU A 49 -19.16 4.32 10.24
C GLU A 49 -19.36 5.72 9.65
N ALA A 50 -18.33 6.28 9.01
CA ALA A 50 -18.36 7.60 8.40
C ALA A 50 -18.73 7.58 6.90
N ARG A 51 -19.03 6.41 6.33
CA ARG A 51 -19.26 6.23 4.88
C ARG A 51 -20.49 7.03 4.44
N PRO A 52 -20.36 7.96 3.48
CA PRO A 52 -21.52 8.66 2.93
C PRO A 52 -22.47 7.71 2.19
N PRO A 53 -23.79 7.96 2.20
CA PRO A 53 -24.74 7.20 1.39
C PRO A 53 -24.35 7.20 -0.09
N GLY A 54 -24.53 6.07 -0.77
CA GLY A 54 -24.19 5.87 -2.18
C GLY A 54 -22.71 5.61 -2.48
N LEU A 55 -21.78 5.78 -1.53
CA LEU A 55 -20.37 5.39 -1.71
C LEU A 55 -20.18 3.93 -1.26
N THR A 56 -19.67 3.08 -2.14
CA THR A 56 -19.23 1.72 -1.75
C THR A 56 -17.81 1.75 -1.20
N LEU A 57 -17.59 1.11 -0.05
CA LEU A 57 -16.26 0.93 0.52
C LEU A 57 -15.80 -0.53 0.34
N VAL A 58 -14.62 -0.72 -0.26
CA VAL A 58 -13.97 -2.02 -0.40
C VAL A 58 -12.93 -2.18 0.71
N PRO A 59 -13.11 -3.13 1.64
CA PRO A 59 -12.09 -3.44 2.63
C PRO A 59 -10.85 -4.04 1.97
N GLY A 60 -9.69 -3.43 2.19
CA GLY A 60 -8.41 -3.92 1.70
C GLY A 60 -7.22 -3.55 2.57
N MET A 61 -6.03 -3.89 2.10
CA MET A 61 -4.75 -3.60 2.77
C MET A 61 -3.64 -3.65 1.74
N GLU A 62 -2.65 -2.77 1.82
CA GLU A 62 -1.40 -2.90 1.06
C GLU A 62 -0.34 -3.60 1.91
N MET A 63 -0.14 -4.89 1.64
CA MET A 63 0.85 -5.72 2.31
C MET A 63 2.25 -5.46 1.78
N SER A 64 3.20 -5.30 2.69
CA SER A 64 4.62 -5.16 2.38
C SER A 64 5.24 -6.50 2.13
N CYS A 65 5.79 -6.68 0.93
CA CYS A 65 6.43 -7.91 0.52
C CYS A 65 7.82 -7.63 -0.07
N ARG A 66 8.57 -8.71 -0.27
CA ARG A 66 9.78 -8.74 -1.08
C ARG A 66 9.71 -9.91 -2.05
N TYR A 67 10.23 -9.70 -3.24
CA TYR A 67 10.56 -10.78 -4.15
C TYR A 67 12.05 -11.12 -4.00
N PHE A 68 12.37 -12.40 -3.99
CA PHE A 68 13.72 -12.93 -3.75
C PHE A 68 14.29 -13.57 -5.03
N PRO A 69 14.83 -12.78 -5.97
CA PRO A 69 15.48 -13.30 -7.16
C PRO A 69 16.74 -14.11 -6.80
N ALA A 70 16.99 -15.20 -7.52
CA ALA A 70 18.16 -16.04 -7.30
C ALA A 70 19.47 -15.26 -7.52
N GLY A 71 20.34 -15.23 -6.52
CA GLY A 71 21.66 -14.59 -6.62
C GLY A 71 21.66 -13.06 -6.58
N GLU A 72 20.52 -12.44 -6.31
CA GLU A 72 20.36 -10.99 -6.28
C GLU A 72 19.75 -10.49 -4.97
N SER A 73 19.95 -9.20 -4.68
CA SER A 73 19.31 -8.56 -3.52
C SER A 73 17.78 -8.56 -3.67
N PRO A 74 17.02 -8.74 -2.57
CA PRO A 74 15.56 -8.71 -2.60
C PRO A 74 15.01 -7.40 -3.18
N ILE A 75 13.88 -7.50 -3.87
CA ILE A 75 13.18 -6.36 -4.48
C ILE A 75 11.92 -6.10 -3.68
N SER A 76 11.70 -4.85 -3.26
CA SER A 76 10.48 -4.46 -2.55
C SER A 76 9.28 -4.61 -3.48
N VAL A 77 8.23 -5.27 -3.00
CA VAL A 77 6.97 -5.47 -3.73
C VAL A 77 5.84 -5.12 -2.78
N HIS A 78 4.83 -4.41 -3.26
CA HIS A 78 3.62 -4.20 -2.48
C HIS A 78 2.48 -5.01 -3.07
N LEU A 79 1.75 -5.69 -2.20
CA LEU A 79 0.65 -6.57 -2.57
C LEU A 79 -0.64 -6.02 -1.99
N LEU A 80 -1.52 -5.53 -2.85
CA LEU A 80 -2.87 -5.17 -2.46
C LEU A 80 -3.65 -6.45 -2.18
N ALA A 81 -4.28 -6.51 -1.02
CA ALA A 81 -5.14 -7.60 -0.58
C ALA A 81 -6.55 -7.06 -0.39
N TYR A 82 -7.50 -7.55 -1.17
CA TYR A 82 -8.91 -7.17 -1.06
C TYR A 82 -9.75 -8.33 -0.55
N LEU A 83 -10.87 -8.03 0.11
CA LEU A 83 -11.94 -9.00 0.41
C LEU A 83 -11.48 -10.26 1.16
N PHE A 84 -10.45 -10.14 1.99
CA PHE A 84 -9.94 -11.23 2.82
C PHE A 84 -10.62 -11.24 4.19
N ASP A 85 -10.70 -12.40 4.83
CA ASP A 85 -11.10 -12.54 6.22
C ASP A 85 -10.01 -11.94 7.13
N PRO A 86 -10.26 -10.81 7.82
CA PRO A 86 -9.25 -10.19 8.66
C PRO A 86 -8.90 -11.01 9.90
N LEU A 87 -9.73 -12.00 10.26
CA LEU A 87 -9.55 -12.91 11.39
C LEU A 87 -8.89 -14.23 11.00
N HIS A 88 -8.61 -14.47 9.72
CA HIS A 88 -7.92 -15.69 9.28
C HIS A 88 -6.57 -15.83 10.01
N PRO A 89 -6.36 -16.89 10.84
CA PRO A 89 -5.31 -16.90 11.85
C PRO A 89 -3.90 -16.64 11.31
N ALA A 90 -3.53 -17.30 10.22
CA ALA A 90 -2.20 -17.15 9.63
C ALA A 90 -1.97 -15.75 9.04
N PHE A 91 -3.00 -15.17 8.43
CA PHE A 91 -2.87 -13.86 7.82
C PHE A 91 -2.88 -12.75 8.88
N ALA A 92 -3.73 -12.88 9.90
CA ALA A 92 -3.73 -12.00 11.06
C ALA A 92 -2.37 -12.00 11.79
N ALA A 93 -1.76 -13.18 12.01
CA ALA A 93 -0.44 -13.30 12.61
C ALA A 93 0.64 -12.59 11.77
N GLU A 94 0.60 -12.74 10.45
CA GLU A 94 1.58 -12.09 9.58
C GLU A 94 1.43 -10.56 9.55
N ARG A 95 0.21 -10.04 9.60
CA ARG A 95 -0.03 -8.59 9.73
C ARG A 95 0.56 -8.03 11.03
N VAL A 96 0.38 -8.75 12.14
CA VAL A 96 1.00 -8.36 13.43
C VAL A 96 2.52 -8.34 13.32
N ARG A 97 3.13 -9.39 12.76
CA ARG A 97 4.58 -9.48 12.54
C ARG A 97 5.11 -8.32 11.68
N LEU A 98 4.44 -8.02 10.57
CA LEU A 98 4.83 -6.91 9.68
C LEU A 98 4.75 -5.56 10.38
N ARG A 99 3.71 -5.33 11.19
CA ARG A 99 3.57 -4.11 11.99
C ARG A 99 4.67 -3.97 13.04
N GLU A 100 5.01 -5.05 13.74
CA GLU A 100 6.11 -5.07 14.70
C GLU A 100 7.47 -4.81 14.03
N GLU A 101 7.73 -5.42 12.87
CA GLU A 101 8.95 -5.16 12.11
C GLU A 101 9.02 -3.71 11.61
N ARG A 102 7.89 -3.11 11.19
CA ARG A 102 7.84 -1.68 10.84
C ARG A 102 8.23 -0.79 12.02
N LEU A 103 7.70 -1.07 13.21
CA LEU A 103 8.02 -0.32 14.43
C LEU A 103 9.50 -0.47 14.79
N SER A 104 10.00 -1.70 14.88
CA SER A 104 11.41 -1.96 15.20
C SER A 104 12.35 -1.30 14.18
N ARG A 105 12.02 -1.38 12.89
CA ARG A 105 12.79 -0.73 11.85
C ARG A 105 12.78 0.79 11.98
N GLY A 106 11.62 1.39 12.24
CA GLY A 106 11.49 2.84 12.44
C GLY A 106 12.36 3.32 13.59
N GLU A 107 12.34 2.59 14.71
CA GLU A 107 13.21 2.85 15.87
C GLU A 107 14.68 2.82 15.48
N ARG A 108 15.15 1.75 14.80
CA ARG A 108 16.54 1.64 14.34
C ARG A 108 16.97 2.84 13.49
N ILE A 109 16.12 3.29 12.56
CA ILE A 109 16.39 4.45 11.70
C ILE A 109 16.52 5.72 12.54
N VAL A 110 15.56 5.95 13.45
CA VAL A 110 15.53 7.17 14.28
C VAL A 110 16.68 7.18 15.28
N THR A 111 17.05 6.05 15.87
CA THR A 111 18.24 5.94 16.73
C THR A 111 19.52 6.27 15.97
N ALA A 112 19.66 5.79 14.73
CA ALA A 112 20.83 6.10 13.90
C ALA A 112 20.91 7.60 13.58
N LEU A 113 19.77 8.21 13.18
CA LEU A 113 19.69 9.66 12.95
C LEU A 113 19.99 10.46 14.23
N ALA A 114 19.40 10.09 15.36
CA ALA A 114 19.62 10.78 16.64
C ALA A 114 21.08 10.69 17.11
N THR A 115 21.76 9.57 16.84
CA THR A 115 23.19 9.38 17.14
C THR A 115 24.07 10.40 16.41
N ASP A 116 23.69 10.76 15.18
CA ASP A 116 24.39 11.76 14.36
C ASP A 116 23.87 13.19 14.57
N GLY A 117 23.07 13.41 15.63
CA GLY A 117 22.65 14.73 16.09
C GLY A 117 21.36 15.27 15.49
N TYR A 118 20.61 14.47 14.71
CA TYR A 118 19.30 14.91 14.23
C TYR A 118 18.26 14.96 15.37
N PRO A 119 17.53 16.06 15.54
CA PRO A 119 16.67 16.30 16.70
C PRO A 119 15.29 15.64 16.55
N ILE A 120 15.26 14.32 16.39
CA ILE A 120 14.03 13.52 16.29
C ILE A 120 14.01 12.39 17.33
N VAL A 121 12.84 12.11 17.89
CA VAL A 121 12.66 11.12 18.97
C VAL A 121 11.62 10.09 18.57
N TRP A 122 11.97 8.80 18.64
CA TRP A 122 11.11 7.71 18.17
C TRP A 122 9.76 7.68 18.91
N ALA A 123 9.78 7.81 20.23
CA ALA A 123 8.56 7.80 21.05
C ALA A 123 7.56 8.91 20.67
N GLU A 124 8.06 10.10 20.29
CA GLU A 124 7.20 11.21 19.85
C GLU A 124 6.56 10.93 18.50
N ILE A 125 7.30 10.32 17.58
CA ILE A 125 6.79 9.91 16.26
C ILE A 125 5.69 8.87 16.41
N VAL A 126 5.89 7.87 17.27
CA VAL A 126 4.90 6.84 17.56
C VAL A 126 3.64 7.44 18.19
N ALA A 127 3.79 8.32 19.18
CA ALA A 127 2.64 8.95 19.85
C ALA A 127 1.74 9.71 18.86
N ARG A 128 2.33 10.40 17.88
CA ARG A 128 1.60 11.14 16.83
C ARG A 128 0.87 10.25 15.83
N SER A 129 1.16 8.95 15.77
CA SER A 129 0.45 8.01 14.89
C SER A 129 -0.88 7.53 15.45
N GLU A 130 -1.21 7.85 16.71
CA GLU A 130 -2.46 7.45 17.37
C GLU A 130 -2.78 5.95 17.26
N GLY A 131 -1.72 5.11 17.28
CA GLY A 131 -1.84 3.66 17.13
C GLY A 131 -1.82 3.16 15.68
N GLY A 132 -1.64 4.05 14.70
CA GLY A 132 -1.40 3.71 13.30
C GLY A 132 -0.08 2.97 13.06
N VAL A 133 0.17 2.64 11.79
CA VAL A 133 1.37 1.95 11.33
C VAL A 133 2.45 2.97 10.99
N VAL A 134 3.45 3.08 11.87
CA VAL A 134 4.57 4.00 11.68
C VAL A 134 5.54 3.44 10.63
N GLY A 135 6.03 4.32 9.76
CA GLY A 135 6.98 4.00 8.70
C GLY A 135 7.89 5.18 8.36
N ARG A 136 8.74 5.02 7.33
CA ARG A 136 9.66 6.10 6.90
C ARG A 136 8.97 7.44 6.61
N PRO A 137 7.75 7.50 6.03
CA PRO A 137 7.07 8.78 5.82
C PRO A 137 6.84 9.56 7.13
N HIS A 138 6.64 8.87 8.25
CA HIS A 138 6.51 9.50 9.56
C HIS A 138 7.82 10.08 10.07
N VAL A 139 8.94 9.37 9.82
CA VAL A 139 10.29 9.87 10.11
C VAL A 139 10.61 11.08 9.24
N ALA A 140 10.24 11.03 7.95
CA ALA A 140 10.39 12.17 7.03
C ALA A 140 9.61 13.39 7.53
N ARG A 141 8.35 13.22 7.95
CA ARG A 141 7.54 14.30 8.52
C ARG A 141 8.18 14.89 9.79
N ALA A 142 8.69 14.05 10.69
CA ALA A 142 9.38 14.51 11.88
C ALA A 142 10.64 15.32 11.56
N LEU A 143 11.40 14.92 10.53
CA LEU A 143 12.56 15.68 10.05
C LEU A 143 12.15 17.04 9.45
N VAL A 144 11.02 17.11 8.74
CA VAL A 144 10.47 18.37 8.22
C VAL A 144 10.06 19.30 9.35
N GLU A 145 9.29 18.79 10.32
CA GLU A 145 8.82 19.57 11.47
C GLU A 145 9.97 20.06 12.36
N ALA A 146 11.05 19.28 12.43
CA ALA A 146 12.28 19.65 13.12
C ALA A 146 13.15 20.66 12.33
N GLY A 147 12.74 21.06 11.12
CA GLY A 147 13.47 21.99 10.27
C GLY A 147 14.76 21.42 9.66
N VAL A 148 14.91 20.09 9.62
CA VAL A 148 16.10 19.42 9.06
C VAL A 148 16.06 19.39 7.53
N VAL A 149 14.86 19.24 6.96
CA VAL A 149 14.62 19.22 5.50
C VAL A 149 13.33 19.96 5.16
N ASP A 150 13.22 20.44 3.92
CA ASP A 150 12.07 21.27 3.50
C ASP A 150 10.82 20.47 3.10
N SER A 151 10.96 19.16 2.86
CA SER A 151 9.84 18.31 2.44
C SER A 151 10.09 16.82 2.68
N VAL A 152 9.02 16.03 2.62
CA VAL A 152 9.08 14.55 2.66
C VAL A 152 9.92 14.02 1.49
N ASP A 153 9.76 14.56 0.28
CA ASP A 153 10.56 14.23 -0.90
C ASP A 153 12.06 14.49 -0.66
N HIS A 154 12.40 15.62 -0.03
CA HIS A 154 13.78 15.93 0.35
C HIS A 154 14.33 14.88 1.32
N ALA A 155 13.61 14.53 2.40
CA ALA A 155 14.02 13.47 3.32
C ALA A 155 14.31 12.13 2.61
N PHE A 156 13.47 11.72 1.65
CA PHE A 156 13.70 10.50 0.87
C PHE A 156 14.84 10.64 -0.14
N GLY A 157 15.11 11.82 -0.65
CA GLY A 157 16.24 12.09 -1.55
C GLY A 157 17.61 12.10 -0.87
N THR A 158 17.68 12.32 0.45
CA THR A 158 18.94 12.53 1.17
C THR A 158 19.17 11.59 2.35
N LEU A 159 18.24 11.52 3.31
CA LEU A 159 18.44 10.82 4.58
C LEU A 159 17.81 9.43 4.62
N LEU A 160 16.73 9.19 3.87
CA LEU A 160 15.90 7.98 3.98
C LEU A 160 15.91 7.07 2.74
N HIS A 161 16.80 7.33 1.78
CA HIS A 161 17.03 6.44 0.62
C HIS A 161 17.81 5.17 1.00
N HIS A 162 17.84 4.20 0.08
CA HIS A 162 18.46 2.88 0.30
C HIS A 162 19.99 2.89 0.48
N GLY A 163 20.66 3.94 0.02
CA GLY A 163 22.11 4.12 0.12
C GLY A 163 22.54 5.00 1.30
N SER A 164 21.59 5.50 2.09
CA SER A 164 21.86 6.33 3.26
C SER A 164 22.48 5.48 4.39
N PRO A 165 23.39 6.04 5.20
CA PRO A 165 23.91 5.36 6.39
C PRO A 165 22.82 5.02 7.42
N TYR A 166 21.67 5.71 7.37
CA TYR A 166 20.53 5.47 8.25
C TYR A 166 19.57 4.40 7.72
N TYR A 167 19.87 3.79 6.56
CA TYR A 167 19.03 2.74 6.01
C TYR A 167 19.08 1.49 6.90
N ALA A 168 17.94 1.11 7.46
CA ALA A 168 17.74 -0.20 8.04
C ALA A 168 17.00 -1.11 7.05
N ALA A 169 17.45 -2.36 6.91
CA ALA A 169 16.67 -3.37 6.19
C ALA A 169 15.36 -3.68 6.94
N LYS A 170 14.32 -4.05 6.18
CA LYS A 170 13.02 -4.51 6.70
C LYS A 170 12.89 -6.02 6.43
N ALA A 171 12.52 -6.80 7.42
CA ALA A 171 12.16 -8.20 7.23
C ALA A 171 10.70 -8.32 6.72
N ASP A 172 10.49 -8.05 5.43
CA ASP A 172 9.18 -8.21 4.78
C ASP A 172 8.90 -9.68 4.42
N THR A 173 7.62 -9.98 4.21
CA THR A 173 7.13 -11.29 3.75
C THR A 173 7.62 -11.58 2.33
N ASP A 174 7.92 -12.83 2.01
CA ASP A 174 8.07 -13.23 0.61
C ASP A 174 6.73 -13.00 -0.11
N VAL A 175 6.75 -12.33 -1.26
CA VAL A 175 5.53 -12.05 -2.02
C VAL A 175 4.76 -13.31 -2.40
N LEU A 176 5.44 -14.43 -2.67
CA LEU A 176 4.78 -15.70 -3.00
C LEU A 176 4.03 -16.25 -1.78
N ASP A 177 4.59 -16.09 -0.58
CA ASP A 177 3.91 -16.45 0.66
C ASP A 177 2.78 -15.48 1.01
N GLY A 178 3.00 -14.18 0.80
CA GLY A 178 1.97 -13.15 0.95
C GLY A 178 0.74 -13.43 0.07
N ILE A 179 0.96 -13.77 -1.20
CA ILE A 179 -0.11 -14.20 -2.12
C ILE A 179 -0.86 -15.40 -1.55
N ARG A 180 -0.16 -16.45 -1.10
CA ARG A 180 -0.79 -17.65 -0.52
C ARG A 180 -1.60 -17.32 0.73
N LEU A 181 -1.10 -16.44 1.60
CA LEU A 181 -1.79 -16.00 2.82
C LEU A 181 -3.09 -15.24 2.48
N VAL A 182 -3.04 -14.31 1.53
CA VAL A 182 -4.23 -13.57 1.07
C VAL A 182 -5.25 -14.53 0.48
N ARG A 183 -4.82 -15.47 -0.37
CA ARG A 183 -5.71 -16.48 -0.96
C ARG A 183 -6.32 -17.42 0.08
N ALA A 184 -5.55 -17.85 1.08
CA ALA A 184 -6.03 -18.69 2.17
C ALA A 184 -7.08 -17.96 3.03
N ALA A 185 -6.94 -16.66 3.21
CA ALA A 185 -7.93 -15.79 3.84
C ALA A 185 -9.13 -15.47 2.92
N GLY A 186 -9.25 -16.10 1.74
CA GLY A 186 -10.34 -15.87 0.79
C GLY A 186 -10.26 -14.54 0.03
N GLY A 187 -9.13 -13.83 0.12
CA GLY A 187 -8.94 -12.53 -0.52
C GLY A 187 -8.41 -12.57 -1.95
N VAL A 188 -8.33 -11.39 -2.55
CA VAL A 188 -7.84 -11.15 -3.91
C VAL A 188 -6.50 -10.42 -3.85
N PRO A 189 -5.37 -11.10 -4.12
CA PRO A 189 -4.05 -10.49 -4.19
C PRO A 189 -3.81 -9.82 -5.55
N VAL A 190 -3.41 -8.55 -5.53
CA VAL A 190 -3.10 -7.72 -6.70
C VAL A 190 -1.73 -7.08 -6.53
N PHE A 191 -0.86 -7.19 -7.54
CA PHE A 191 0.48 -6.58 -7.49
C PHE A 191 0.36 -5.08 -7.77
N ALA A 192 0.72 -4.26 -6.79
CA ALA A 192 0.61 -2.82 -6.86
C ALA A 192 1.76 -2.19 -7.66
N HIS A 193 1.46 -1.13 -8.41
CA HIS A 193 2.40 -0.21 -9.08
C HIS A 193 3.67 -0.87 -9.67
N GLY A 194 3.48 -1.99 -10.38
CA GLY A 194 4.55 -2.94 -10.72
C GLY A 194 5.71 -2.40 -11.57
N LEU A 195 5.57 -1.23 -12.20
CA LEU A 195 6.63 -0.55 -12.97
C LEU A 195 6.97 0.86 -12.46
N ALA A 196 6.65 1.17 -11.20
CA ALA A 196 7.01 2.44 -10.56
C ALA A 196 8.51 2.56 -10.25
N THR A 197 9.34 2.57 -11.29
CA THR A 197 10.82 2.59 -11.23
C THR A 197 11.41 3.77 -10.46
N LYS A 198 10.67 4.88 -10.34
CA LYS A 198 11.06 6.01 -9.47
C LYS A 198 11.16 5.63 -8.00
N ARG A 199 10.49 4.56 -7.58
CA ARG A 199 10.48 4.04 -6.20
C ARG A 199 11.62 3.05 -5.92
N GLY A 200 12.35 2.62 -6.95
CA GLY A 200 13.49 1.70 -6.82
C GLY A 200 13.52 0.61 -7.91
N ARG A 201 14.25 -0.48 -7.63
CA ARG A 201 14.25 -1.68 -8.48
C ARG A 201 12.82 -2.25 -8.54
N VAL A 202 12.44 -2.72 -9.72
CA VAL A 202 11.17 -3.42 -9.98
C VAL A 202 11.48 -4.84 -10.44
N VAL A 203 10.50 -5.73 -10.30
CA VAL A 203 10.62 -7.11 -10.79
C VAL A 203 10.34 -7.17 -12.30
N GLY A 204 10.88 -8.20 -12.97
CA GLY A 204 10.61 -8.46 -14.38
C GLY A 204 9.41 -9.40 -14.60
N ASP A 205 9.09 -9.66 -15.87
CA ASP A 205 7.94 -10.48 -16.27
C ASP A 205 7.96 -11.89 -15.69
N ASP A 206 9.13 -12.54 -15.63
CA ASP A 206 9.26 -13.90 -15.09
C ASP A 206 8.80 -13.96 -13.62
N ALA A 207 9.12 -12.93 -12.83
CA ALA A 207 8.67 -12.83 -11.45
C ALA A 207 7.15 -12.60 -11.36
N ILE A 208 6.58 -11.81 -12.28
CA ILE A 208 5.12 -11.61 -12.34
C ILE A 208 4.41 -12.90 -12.74
N ALA A 209 4.97 -13.67 -13.68
CA ALA A 209 4.48 -14.98 -14.06
C ALA A 209 4.58 -15.98 -12.90
N GLU A 210 5.67 -15.95 -12.12
CA GLU A 210 5.81 -16.76 -10.90
C GLU A 210 4.78 -16.38 -9.84
N MET A 211 4.55 -15.08 -9.63
CA MET A 211 3.49 -14.59 -8.74
C MET A 211 2.10 -15.06 -9.21
N ALA A 212 1.81 -15.00 -10.52
CA ALA A 212 0.57 -15.54 -11.10
C ALA A 212 0.43 -17.04 -10.83
N ALA A 213 1.50 -17.82 -11.03
CA ALA A 213 1.52 -19.25 -10.71
C ALA A 213 1.32 -19.54 -9.21
N ALA A 214 1.78 -18.64 -8.33
CA ALA A 214 1.55 -18.73 -6.89
C ALA A 214 0.14 -18.32 -6.45
N GLY A 215 -0.68 -17.78 -7.37
CA GLY A 215 -2.08 -17.43 -7.13
C GLY A 215 -2.37 -15.93 -7.08
N LEU A 216 -1.49 -15.07 -7.62
CA LEU A 216 -1.80 -13.67 -7.88
C LEU A 216 -3.02 -13.59 -8.81
N LEU A 217 -3.96 -12.70 -8.50
CA LEU A 217 -5.21 -12.56 -9.26
C LEU A 217 -5.30 -11.27 -10.06
N GLY A 218 -4.49 -10.26 -9.75
CA GLY A 218 -4.49 -9.03 -10.51
C GLY A 218 -3.16 -8.29 -10.53
N LEU A 219 -3.12 -7.28 -11.39
CA LEU A 219 -2.01 -6.36 -11.59
C LEU A 219 -2.57 -4.94 -11.66
N GLU A 220 -1.98 -4.02 -10.89
CA GLU A 220 -2.33 -2.61 -10.96
C GLU A 220 -1.67 -1.98 -12.20
N VAL A 221 -2.49 -1.68 -13.19
CA VAL A 221 -2.07 -1.17 -14.50
C VAL A 221 -2.16 0.35 -14.52
N GLU A 222 -3.34 0.92 -14.26
CA GLU A 222 -3.55 2.36 -14.34
C GLU A 222 -3.08 3.01 -13.04
N HIS A 223 -1.86 3.50 -13.05
CA HIS A 223 -1.26 4.15 -11.89
C HIS A 223 -0.51 5.43 -12.31
N PRO A 224 -0.52 6.51 -11.51
CA PRO A 224 0.15 7.77 -11.84
C PRO A 224 1.66 7.66 -12.11
N ASP A 225 2.33 6.68 -11.50
CA ASP A 225 3.77 6.43 -11.75
C ASP A 225 4.06 5.62 -13.02
N HIS A 226 3.03 5.11 -13.71
CA HIS A 226 3.19 4.41 -14.98
C HIS A 226 3.02 5.36 -16.17
N THR A 227 4.02 5.40 -17.04
CA THR A 227 3.91 6.08 -18.34
C THR A 227 2.88 5.39 -19.24
N PRO A 228 2.38 6.06 -20.30
CA PRO A 228 1.46 5.44 -21.26
C PRO A 228 1.98 4.11 -21.83
N ASP A 229 3.27 4.03 -22.15
CA ASP A 229 3.90 2.81 -22.69
C ASP A 229 3.95 1.69 -21.64
N GLN A 230 4.29 2.03 -20.40
CA GLN A 230 4.28 1.07 -19.28
C GLN A 230 2.87 0.53 -19.02
N ARG A 231 1.84 1.37 -19.10
CA ARG A 231 0.43 0.94 -18.98
C ARG A 231 0.06 -0.01 -20.11
N ALA A 232 0.37 0.34 -21.37
CA ALA A 232 0.10 -0.53 -22.52
C ALA A 232 0.78 -1.89 -22.37
N TYR A 233 2.03 -1.90 -21.92
CA TYR A 233 2.79 -3.11 -21.61
C TYR A 233 2.12 -3.95 -20.51
N LEU A 234 1.79 -3.34 -19.37
CA LEU A 234 1.16 -4.05 -18.25
C LEU A 234 -0.23 -4.61 -18.60
N ARG A 235 -1.01 -3.93 -19.45
CA ARG A 235 -2.29 -4.48 -19.97
C ARG A 235 -2.06 -5.74 -20.79
N ALA A 236 -1.06 -5.74 -21.66
CA ALA A 236 -0.72 -6.90 -22.49
C ALA A 236 -0.24 -8.07 -21.61
N LEU A 237 0.64 -7.80 -20.65
CA LEU A 237 1.12 -8.81 -19.70
C LEU A 237 -0.02 -9.38 -18.84
N ALA A 238 -0.85 -8.53 -18.25
CA ALA A 238 -2.00 -8.95 -17.46
C ALA A 238 -2.99 -9.80 -18.28
N THR A 239 -3.27 -9.40 -19.53
CA THR A 239 -4.11 -10.19 -20.44
C THR A 239 -3.50 -11.55 -20.74
N GLY A 240 -2.20 -11.61 -21.03
CA GLY A 240 -1.49 -12.87 -21.32
C GLY A 240 -1.44 -13.83 -20.13
N LEU A 241 -1.42 -13.30 -18.90
CA LEU A 241 -1.44 -14.08 -17.66
C LEU A 241 -2.84 -14.32 -17.09
N GLY A 242 -3.90 -13.76 -17.71
CA GLY A 242 -5.28 -13.88 -17.21
C GLY A 242 -5.53 -13.13 -15.89
N LEU A 243 -4.80 -12.05 -15.64
CA LEU A 243 -4.88 -11.25 -14.42
C LEU A 243 -5.91 -10.12 -14.55
N ILE A 244 -6.60 -9.84 -13.44
CA ILE A 244 -7.48 -8.66 -13.29
C ILE A 244 -6.62 -7.39 -13.40
N GLN A 245 -7.13 -6.40 -14.13
CA GLN A 245 -6.44 -5.14 -14.37
C GLN A 245 -7.07 -4.04 -13.52
N THR A 246 -6.37 -3.60 -12.46
CA THR A 246 -6.85 -2.51 -11.61
C THR A 246 -6.24 -1.17 -11.99
N GLY A 247 -6.90 -0.12 -11.54
CA GLY A 247 -6.50 1.27 -11.74
C GLY A 247 -6.84 2.11 -10.52
N SER A 248 -5.87 2.88 -10.04
CA SER A 248 -5.97 3.50 -8.73
C SER A 248 -5.07 4.72 -8.56
N SER A 249 -5.39 5.59 -7.62
CA SER A 249 -4.61 6.79 -7.37
C SER A 249 -3.37 6.56 -6.49
N ASP A 250 -3.37 5.57 -5.61
CA ASP A 250 -2.39 5.47 -4.51
C ASP A 250 -2.37 6.77 -3.68
N TYR A 251 -3.58 7.27 -3.37
CA TYR A 251 -3.81 8.53 -2.65
C TYR A 251 -3.29 8.47 -1.22
N HIS A 252 -2.61 9.54 -0.77
CA HIS A 252 -2.03 9.66 0.57
C HIS A 252 -2.37 11.04 1.21
N GLY A 253 -3.43 11.70 0.77
CA GLY A 253 -3.70 13.07 1.19
C GLY A 253 -2.59 14.02 0.78
N THR A 254 -2.16 14.90 1.69
CA THR A 254 -1.18 15.95 1.40
C THR A 254 0.27 15.47 1.35
N ASN A 255 0.54 14.20 1.70
CA ASN A 255 1.86 13.60 1.53
C ASN A 255 2.23 13.35 0.06
N LYS A 256 1.24 13.32 -0.85
CA LYS A 256 1.44 13.24 -2.30
C LYS A 256 0.65 14.35 -2.99
N ARG A 257 1.03 14.69 -4.23
CA ARG A 257 0.27 15.64 -5.06
C ARG A 257 -0.84 14.97 -5.88
N THR A 258 -0.91 13.64 -5.81
CA THR A 258 -1.88 12.86 -6.56
C THR A 258 -3.28 13.06 -6.00
N ALA A 259 -4.21 13.46 -6.85
CA ALA A 259 -5.62 13.55 -6.47
C ALA A 259 -6.25 12.15 -6.35
N ILE A 260 -7.20 11.99 -5.43
CA ILE A 260 -8.00 10.76 -5.35
C ILE A 260 -8.76 10.53 -6.68
N GLY A 261 -8.80 9.28 -7.13
CA GLY A 261 -9.35 8.89 -8.42
C GLY A 261 -8.57 9.41 -9.64
N ALA A 262 -7.29 9.78 -9.49
CA ALA A 262 -6.43 10.19 -10.61
C ALA A 262 -6.25 9.09 -11.67
N CYS A 263 -6.35 7.83 -11.26
CA CYS A 263 -6.56 6.67 -12.12
C CYS A 263 -7.71 5.84 -11.52
N THR A 264 -8.41 5.08 -12.35
CA THR A 264 -9.62 4.36 -11.96
C THR A 264 -9.67 2.96 -12.52
N THR A 265 -10.36 2.06 -11.83
CA THR A 265 -10.57 0.69 -12.26
C THR A 265 -11.81 0.60 -13.16
N ASP A 266 -11.73 -0.23 -14.20
CA ASP A 266 -12.86 -0.51 -15.08
C ASP A 266 -13.95 -1.33 -14.33
N PRO A 267 -15.26 -1.04 -14.50
CA PRO A 267 -16.32 -1.74 -13.79
C PRO A 267 -16.35 -3.27 -14.01
N GLU A 268 -15.95 -3.76 -15.18
CA GLU A 268 -15.89 -5.21 -15.44
C GLU A 268 -14.76 -5.87 -14.64
N GLN A 269 -13.60 -5.19 -14.54
CA GLN A 269 -12.47 -5.65 -13.72
C GLN A 269 -12.81 -5.62 -12.24
N TYR A 270 -13.54 -4.60 -11.79
CA TYR A 270 -14.07 -4.55 -10.43
C TYR A 270 -15.05 -5.70 -10.15
N ALA A 271 -15.98 -5.99 -11.06
CA ALA A 271 -16.89 -7.12 -10.92
C ALA A 271 -16.15 -8.46 -10.85
N ALA A 272 -15.09 -8.65 -11.64
CA ALA A 272 -14.23 -9.83 -11.57
C ALA A 272 -13.51 -9.95 -10.22
N LEU A 273 -13.04 -8.83 -9.66
CA LEU A 273 -12.45 -8.79 -8.32
C LEU A 273 -13.47 -9.19 -7.24
N LEU A 274 -14.70 -8.66 -7.30
CA LEU A 274 -15.76 -9.04 -6.36
C LEU A 274 -16.11 -10.53 -6.44
N ALA A 275 -16.18 -11.08 -7.66
CA ALA A 275 -16.48 -12.50 -7.88
C ALA A 275 -15.38 -13.43 -7.37
N ALA A 276 -14.14 -12.96 -7.29
CA ALA A 276 -13.00 -13.74 -6.82
C ALA A 276 -12.83 -13.72 -5.29
N GLY A 277 -13.32 -12.68 -4.61
CA GLY A 277 -13.22 -12.53 -3.16
C GLY A 277 -14.30 -13.31 -2.40
N THR A 278 -13.93 -13.94 -1.29
CA THR A 278 -14.82 -14.77 -0.46
C THR A 278 -14.62 -14.57 1.05
N GLY A 279 -13.54 -13.90 1.47
CA GLY A 279 -13.19 -13.72 2.88
C GLY A 279 -13.93 -12.57 3.57
N SER A 280 -14.32 -11.55 2.82
CA SER A 280 -15.19 -10.47 3.30
C SER A 280 -16.05 -9.92 2.15
N ALA A 281 -17.00 -9.05 2.49
CA ALA A 281 -17.84 -8.35 1.52
C ALA A 281 -17.44 -6.89 1.38
N VAL A 282 -17.88 -6.26 0.29
CA VAL A 282 -17.91 -4.79 0.19
C VAL A 282 -18.98 -4.21 1.11
N LEU A 283 -18.78 -2.96 1.50
CA LEU A 283 -19.67 -2.24 2.39
C LEU A 283 -20.49 -1.25 1.57
N THR A 284 -21.79 -1.51 1.51
CA THR A 284 -22.79 -0.70 0.80
C THR A 284 -23.90 -0.30 1.77
N ASP A 285 -24.83 0.53 1.31
CA ASP A 285 -26.06 0.86 2.05
C ASP A 285 -26.98 -0.36 2.22
#